data_AF-A0A818T2G3-F1
#
_entry.id   AF-A0A818T2G3-F1
#
_cell.length_a   1.000
_cell.length_b   1.000
_cell.length_c   1.000
_cell.angle_alpha   90.00
_cell.angle_beta   90.00
_cell.angle_gamma   90.00
#
_symmetry.space_group_name_H-M   'P 1'
#
loop_
_entity.id
_entity.type
_entity.pdbx_description
1 polymer ?
#
loop_
_entity_poly.entity_id
_entity_poly.type
_entity_poly.pdbx_seq_one_letter_code
_entity_poly.pdbx_strand_id
1 'polypeptide(L)'
;MLERLMKGMILNYQQQWILDNIPIMLRYRNTENREFSSHSFPIGCYVTKSGQTKESCNIRDGQNDIFYVFNHLDFEITYHNELDKIWESALSEDSSRIISAKIQVNSLNSNRCDRANKPVMFQSTSKDVEIPFYIHCTIYKK
;
A
#
# COMPACT_ATOMS: atom_id res chain seq x y z
N MET A 1 -7.01 12.98 18.02
CA MET A 1 -6.96 12.60 16.59
C MET A 1 -6.38 11.21 16.41
N LEU A 2 -5.25 10.89 17.06
CA LEU A 2 -4.60 9.58 17.05
C LEU A 2 -5.50 8.41 17.51
N GLU A 3 -6.37 8.59 18.52
CA GLU A 3 -7.32 7.57 18.96
C GLU A 3 -8.25 7.07 17.84
N ARG A 4 -8.66 7.96 16.92
CA ARG A 4 -9.51 7.58 15.78
C ARG A 4 -8.74 6.70 14.79
N LEU A 5 -7.45 6.99 14.60
CA LEU A 5 -6.55 6.20 13.77
C LEU A 5 -6.36 4.80 14.37
N MET A 6 -6.07 4.72 15.68
CA MET A 6 -5.97 3.44 16.40
C MET A 6 -7.26 2.62 16.30
N LYS A 7 -8.42 3.26 16.51
CA LYS A 7 -9.72 2.61 16.37
C LYS A 7 -9.94 2.08 14.95
N GLY A 8 -9.55 2.85 13.93
CA GLY A 8 -9.59 2.41 12.53
C GLY A 8 -8.73 1.17 12.28
N MET A 9 -7.53 1.09 12.87
CA MET A 9 -6.65 -0.08 12.75
C MET A 9 -7.24 -1.31 13.47
N ILE A 10 -7.78 -1.14 14.67
CA ILE A 10 -8.44 -2.23 15.43
C ILE A 10 -9.62 -2.80 14.63
N LEU A 11 -10.43 -1.91 14.04
CA LEU A 11 -11.58 -2.28 13.22
C LEU A 11 -11.20 -2.71 11.79
N ASN A 12 -9.90 -2.74 11.46
CA ASN A 12 -9.39 -3.11 10.15
C ASN A 12 -10.00 -2.29 9.00
N TYR A 13 -10.13 -0.97 9.18
CA TYR A 13 -10.72 -0.06 8.20
C TYR A 13 -9.95 -0.15 6.86
N GLN A 14 -10.63 -0.64 5.84
CA GLN A 14 -10.08 -0.85 4.49
C GLN A 14 -10.32 0.37 3.61
N GLN A 15 -9.32 0.74 2.82
CA GLN A 15 -9.37 1.76 1.79
C GLN A 15 -9.49 1.09 0.42
N GLN A 16 -10.32 1.67 -0.45
CA GLN A 16 -10.53 1.24 -1.84
C GLN A 16 -10.26 2.42 -2.75
N TRP A 17 -9.25 2.32 -3.61
CA TRP A 17 -8.83 3.39 -4.51
C TRP A 17 -9.01 2.95 -5.96
N ILE A 18 -9.38 3.89 -6.82
CA ILE A 18 -9.62 3.69 -8.25
C ILE A 18 -8.79 4.72 -9.00
N LEU A 19 -8.07 4.27 -10.03
CA LEU A 19 -7.28 5.12 -10.92
C LEU A 19 -7.76 4.90 -12.35
N ASP A 20 -8.24 5.95 -13.01
CA ASP A 20 -8.75 5.89 -14.39
C ASP A 20 -9.76 4.74 -14.61
N ASN A 21 -10.74 4.64 -13.72
CA ASN A 21 -11.74 3.57 -13.69
C ASN A 21 -11.18 2.14 -13.49
N ILE A 22 -9.89 1.98 -13.17
CA ILE A 22 -9.26 0.70 -12.83
C ILE A 22 -9.09 0.61 -11.31
N PRO A 23 -9.60 -0.45 -10.65
CA PRO A 23 -9.39 -0.64 -9.23
C PRO A 23 -7.91 -0.91 -8.95
N ILE A 24 -7.37 -0.25 -7.93
CA ILE A 24 -5.99 -0.48 -7.51
C ILE A 24 -5.94 -1.78 -6.70
N MET A 25 -5.04 -2.70 -7.11
CA MET A 25 -4.87 -3.99 -6.45
C MET A 25 -3.73 -3.96 -5.43
N LEU A 26 -4.05 -4.15 -4.15
CA LEU A 26 -3.06 -4.41 -3.10
C LEU A 26 -2.34 -5.71 -3.42
N ARG A 27 -1.01 -5.68 -3.40
CA ARG A 27 -0.15 -6.86 -3.36
C ARG A 27 0.48 -6.97 -1.99
N TYR A 28 0.33 -8.14 -1.37
CA TYR A 28 0.96 -8.43 -0.08
C TYR A 28 1.39 -9.90 -0.04
N ARG A 29 2.35 -10.19 0.82
CA ARG A 29 2.73 -11.57 1.15
C ARG A 29 2.15 -11.94 2.50
N ASN A 30 1.58 -13.12 2.63
CA ASN A 30 1.16 -13.65 3.92
C ASN A 30 2.38 -14.14 4.74
N THR A 31 2.12 -14.66 5.93
CA THR A 31 3.14 -15.24 6.83
C THR A 31 3.89 -16.44 6.23
N GLU A 32 3.28 -17.14 5.27
CA GLU A 32 3.89 -18.26 4.54
C GLU A 32 4.63 -17.81 3.26
N ASN A 33 4.87 -16.49 3.11
CA ASN A 33 5.54 -15.88 1.96
C ASN A 33 4.84 -16.14 0.61
N ARG A 34 3.55 -16.48 0.63
CA ARG A 34 2.71 -16.60 -0.57
C ARG A 34 2.14 -15.23 -0.93
N GLU A 35 2.16 -14.89 -2.21
CA GLU A 35 1.64 -13.62 -2.73
C GLU A 35 0.12 -13.68 -2.91
N PHE A 36 -0.56 -12.66 -2.38
CA PHE A 36 -2.00 -12.47 -2.50
C PHE A 36 -2.31 -11.08 -3.05
N SER A 37 -3.53 -10.94 -3.58
CA SER A 37 -4.03 -9.67 -4.07
C SER A 37 -5.42 -9.36 -3.53
N SER A 38 -5.67 -8.09 -3.23
CA SER A 38 -6.95 -7.59 -2.70
C SER A 38 -7.32 -6.26 -3.36
N HIS A 39 -8.61 -5.98 -3.52
CA HIS A 39 -9.12 -4.68 -4.01
C HIS A 39 -9.06 -3.57 -2.95
N SER A 40 -8.64 -3.91 -1.73
CA SER A 40 -8.61 -2.97 -0.61
C SER A 40 -7.42 -3.23 0.29
N PHE A 41 -6.97 -2.17 0.97
CA PHE A 41 -5.85 -2.22 1.89
C PHE A 41 -6.17 -1.50 3.20
N PRO A 42 -5.71 -2.01 4.36
CA PRO A 42 -5.97 -1.35 5.64
C PRO A 42 -5.14 -0.07 5.77
N ILE A 43 -5.58 0.84 6.63
CA ILE A 43 -4.80 2.03 7.03
C ILE A 43 -3.54 1.71 7.85
N GLY A 44 -3.44 0.50 8.36
CA GLY A 44 -2.35 0.03 9.21
C GLY A 44 -2.72 -1.27 9.91
N CYS A 45 -1.88 -1.68 10.86
CA CYS A 45 -2.03 -2.91 11.60
C CYS A 45 -1.91 -2.67 13.10
N TYR A 46 -2.66 -3.46 13.88
CA TYR A 46 -2.48 -3.57 15.32
C TYR A 46 -2.10 -5.02 15.64
N VAL A 47 -0.94 -5.19 16.29
CA VAL A 47 -0.52 -6.48 16.84
C VAL A 47 -1.08 -6.56 18.25
N THR A 48 -1.96 -7.53 18.49
CA THR A 48 -2.59 -7.68 19.82
C THR A 48 -1.56 -8.06 20.88
N LYS A 49 -1.94 -7.96 22.15
CA LYS A 49 -1.14 -8.49 23.28
C LYS A 49 -0.78 -9.97 23.13
N SER A 50 -1.63 -10.75 22.47
CA SER A 50 -1.41 -12.17 22.16
C SER A 50 -0.54 -12.40 20.91
N GLY A 51 -0.03 -11.35 20.28
CA GLY A 51 0.78 -11.43 19.06
C GLY A 51 -0.02 -11.74 17.80
N GLN A 52 -1.35 -11.61 17.84
CA GLN A 52 -2.21 -11.86 16.68
C GLN A 52 -2.33 -10.62 15.81
N THR A 53 -2.36 -10.83 14.50
CA THR A 53 -2.56 -9.79 13.49
C THR A 53 -3.68 -10.18 12.51
N LYS A 54 -4.16 -9.21 11.73
CA LYS A 54 -5.04 -9.48 10.59
C LYS A 54 -4.22 -9.99 9.40
N GLU A 55 -4.84 -10.73 8.47
CA GLU A 55 -4.12 -11.46 7.41
C GLU A 55 -3.22 -10.61 6.49
N SER A 56 -3.61 -9.37 6.21
CA SER A 56 -2.82 -8.45 5.37
C SER A 56 -1.68 -7.75 6.11
N CYS A 57 -1.56 -7.99 7.42
CA CYS A 57 -0.51 -7.39 8.23
C CYS A 57 0.76 -8.23 8.21
N ASN A 58 1.70 -7.85 7.34
CA ASN A 58 3.03 -8.43 7.25
C ASN A 58 4.08 -7.47 7.84
N ILE A 59 4.02 -7.24 9.16
CA ILE A 59 5.06 -6.51 9.88
C ILE A 59 6.14 -7.50 10.30
N ARG A 60 7.32 -7.36 9.71
CA ARG A 60 8.50 -8.15 10.09
C ARG A 60 8.91 -7.81 11.53
N ASP A 61 9.10 -8.82 12.37
CA ASP A 61 9.52 -8.68 13.77
C ASP A 61 8.62 -7.75 14.60
N GLY A 62 7.30 -7.83 14.34
CA GLY A 62 6.29 -7.04 15.05
C GLY A 62 6.27 -7.31 16.56
N GLN A 63 6.14 -6.25 17.35
CA GLN A 63 6.02 -6.29 18.80
C GLN A 63 4.54 -6.34 19.20
N ASN A 64 4.25 -7.08 20.26
CA ASN A 64 2.89 -7.20 20.80
C ASN A 64 2.41 -5.86 21.40
N ASP A 65 1.10 -5.61 21.32
CA ASP A 65 0.44 -4.39 21.85
C ASP A 65 0.90 -3.09 21.16
N ILE A 66 1.24 -3.18 19.86
CA ILE A 66 1.76 -2.06 19.06
C ILE A 66 0.93 -1.83 17.80
N PHE A 67 0.76 -0.55 17.47
CA PHE A 67 0.18 -0.08 16.23
C PHE A 67 1.25 0.26 15.21
N TYR A 68 1.02 -0.13 13.97
CA TYR A 68 1.88 0.10 12.81
C TYR A 68 1.05 0.79 11.73
N VAL A 69 1.36 2.04 11.43
CA VAL A 69 0.67 2.80 10.37
C VAL A 69 1.29 2.51 9.01
N PHE A 70 0.47 2.27 7.99
CA PHE A 70 0.94 2.14 6.62
C PHE A 70 1.10 3.52 5.99
N ASN A 71 2.27 4.11 6.20
CA ASN A 71 2.60 5.48 5.82
C ASN A 71 3.39 5.58 4.51
N HIS A 72 3.83 4.47 3.93
CA HIS A 72 4.46 4.41 2.62
C HIS A 72 3.59 3.61 1.65
N LEU A 73 3.17 4.26 0.57
CA LEU A 73 2.39 3.65 -0.50
C LEU A 73 3.23 3.59 -1.78
N ASP A 74 3.51 2.37 -2.27
CA ASP A 74 4.28 2.12 -3.48
C ASP A 74 3.35 1.68 -4.62
N PHE A 75 3.13 2.55 -5.60
CA PHE A 75 2.31 2.28 -6.77
C PHE A 75 3.13 1.73 -7.94
N GLU A 76 2.57 0.73 -8.60
CA GLU A 76 2.99 0.24 -9.92
C GLU A 76 1.83 0.45 -10.88
N ILE A 77 2.02 1.36 -11.84
CA ILE A 77 1.06 1.63 -12.89
C ILE A 77 1.64 1.09 -14.18
N THR A 78 0.89 0.22 -14.86
CA THR A 78 1.25 -0.27 -16.18
C THR A 78 0.30 0.35 -17.20
N TYR A 79 0.87 0.94 -18.24
CA TYR A 79 0.11 1.46 -19.37
C TYR A 79 0.57 0.79 -20.66
N HIS A 80 -0.36 0.67 -21.60
CA HIS A 80 -0.09 0.23 -22.95
C HIS A 80 -0.15 1.43 -23.89
N ASN A 81 0.77 1.50 -24.86
CA ASN A 81 0.81 2.55 -25.86
C ASN A 81 0.81 1.92 -27.26
N GLU A 82 -0.18 2.26 -28.09
CA GLU A 82 -0.40 1.66 -29.42
C GLU A 82 0.49 2.27 -30.52
N LEU A 83 1.39 3.20 -30.21
CA LEU A 83 2.25 3.87 -31.21
C LEU A 83 3.26 2.97 -31.93
N ASP A 84 3.62 1.81 -31.36
CA ASP A 84 4.64 0.92 -31.93
C ASP A 84 4.09 0.01 -33.07
N LYS A 85 2.84 0.19 -33.50
CA LYS A 85 2.15 -0.67 -34.50
C LYS A 85 1.46 0.05 -35.67
N ILE A 86 1.92 1.22 -36.10
CA ILE A 86 1.26 1.93 -37.22
C ILE A 86 2.23 2.13 -38.38
N TRP A 87 2.32 1.12 -39.25
CA TRP A 87 2.79 1.33 -40.62
C TRP A 87 1.67 1.64 -41.62
N GLU A 88 0.39 1.44 -41.31
CA GLU A 88 -0.68 1.72 -42.27
C GLU A 88 -1.96 2.20 -41.59
N SER A 89 -2.48 3.35 -42.06
CA SER A 89 -3.79 3.97 -41.78
C SER A 89 -3.93 4.90 -40.55
N ALA A 90 -3.60 6.18 -40.79
CA ALA A 90 -4.53 7.33 -40.67
C ALA A 90 -5.48 7.46 -39.47
N LEU A 91 -5.05 7.17 -38.23
CA LEU A 91 -5.60 7.81 -37.02
C LEU A 91 -4.45 8.08 -36.05
N SER A 92 -3.89 9.29 -36.14
CA SER A 92 -2.88 9.83 -35.24
C SER A 92 -3.54 10.30 -33.94
N GLU A 93 -3.82 9.38 -33.03
CA GLU A 93 -4.06 9.73 -31.62
C GLU A 93 -3.20 8.83 -30.75
N ASP A 94 -2.36 9.45 -29.90
CA ASP A 94 -1.54 8.79 -28.88
C ASP A 94 -2.46 8.04 -27.87
N SER A 95 -2.99 6.88 -28.22
CA SER A 95 -3.94 6.11 -27.40
C SER A 95 -3.22 5.32 -26.30
N SER A 96 -2.54 6.02 -25.39
CA SER A 96 -1.99 5.40 -24.18
C SER A 96 -3.11 5.11 -23.18
N ARG A 97 -3.26 3.85 -22.75
CA ARG A 97 -4.28 3.44 -21.77
C ARG A 97 -3.63 2.75 -20.58
N ILE A 98 -4.04 3.12 -19.37
CA ILE A 98 -3.68 2.34 -18.17
C ILE A 98 -4.36 0.97 -18.30
N ILE A 99 -3.61 -0.09 -17.98
CA ILE A 99 -4.10 -1.47 -18.04
C ILE A 99 -4.01 -2.18 -16.69
N SER A 100 -3.26 -1.63 -15.75
CA SER A 100 -3.08 -2.18 -14.41
C SER A 100 -2.59 -1.11 -13.46
N ALA A 101 -3.18 -1.07 -12.26
CA ALA A 101 -2.68 -0.31 -11.14
C ALA A 101 -2.60 -1.23 -9.92
N LYS A 102 -1.44 -1.26 -9.27
CA LYS A 102 -1.19 -2.10 -8.11
C LYS A 102 -0.50 -1.29 -7.03
N ILE A 103 -0.70 -1.66 -5.77
CA ILE A 103 -0.12 -0.98 -4.62
C ILE A 103 0.55 -1.98 -3.67
N GLN A 104 1.67 -1.57 -3.07
CA GLN A 104 2.22 -2.18 -1.87
C GLN A 104 2.19 -1.14 -0.74
N VAL A 105 1.86 -1.59 0.46
CA VAL A 105 1.73 -0.71 1.63
C VAL A 105 2.75 -1.11 2.67
N ASN A 106 3.46 -0.12 3.19
CA ASN A 106 4.58 -0.34 4.11
C ASN A 106 4.49 0.64 5.28
N SER A 107 5.00 0.20 6.44
CA SER A 107 5.25 1.08 7.58
C SER A 107 6.74 1.33 7.67
N LEU A 108 7.20 2.58 7.50
CA LEU A 108 8.63 2.93 7.50
C LEU A 108 8.87 4.27 8.21
N ASN A 109 9.81 4.27 9.17
CA ASN A 109 10.27 5.44 9.91
C ASN A 109 11.45 6.11 9.19
N SER A 110 11.26 6.44 7.92
CA SER A 110 12.23 7.12 7.07
C SER A 110 11.52 7.73 5.87
N ASN A 111 12.15 8.73 5.24
CA ASN A 111 11.69 9.30 3.98
C ASN A 111 12.07 8.47 2.75
N ARG A 112 12.97 7.50 2.91
CA ARG A 112 13.34 6.57 1.85
C ARG A 112 12.49 5.31 1.96
N CYS A 113 11.98 4.83 0.82
CA CYS A 113 11.28 3.54 0.70
C CYS A 113 12.25 2.34 0.84
N ASP A 114 13.22 2.45 1.74
CA ASP A 114 14.12 1.37 2.08
C ASP A 114 13.44 0.48 3.13
N ARG A 115 13.14 -0.76 2.72
CA ARG A 115 12.45 -1.78 3.50
C ARG A 115 13.25 -2.30 4.69
N ALA A 116 14.53 -1.94 4.80
CA ALA A 116 15.33 -2.20 5.98
C ALA A 116 15.04 -1.22 7.13
N ASN A 117 14.35 -0.11 6.87
CA ASN A 117 13.98 0.84 7.91
C ASN A 117 12.98 0.23 8.89
N LYS A 118 13.13 0.63 10.16
CA LYS A 118 12.17 0.26 11.21
C LYS A 118 10.81 0.88 10.88
N PRO A 119 9.71 0.20 11.20
CA PRO A 119 8.37 0.74 10.97
C PRO A 119 8.04 1.90 11.92
N VAL A 120 7.09 2.74 11.54
CA VAL A 120 6.50 3.72 12.46
C VAL A 120 5.59 2.97 13.41
N MET A 121 5.94 3.00 14.69
CA MET A 121 5.26 2.26 15.74
C MET A 121 4.81 3.17 16.88
N PHE A 122 3.63 2.92 17.43
CA PHE A 122 3.14 3.62 18.61
C PHE A 122 2.28 2.72 19.50
N GLN A 123 2.31 3.00 20.81
CA GLN A 123 1.56 2.27 21.82
C GLN A 123 0.15 2.83 21.98
N SER A 124 -0.77 2.03 22.53
CA SER A 124 -2.14 2.47 22.89
C SER A 124 -2.17 3.67 23.84
N THR A 125 -1.12 3.87 24.63
CA THR A 125 -0.95 4.98 25.58
C THR A 125 -0.41 6.27 24.95
N SER A 126 -0.04 6.24 23.66
CA SER A 126 0.56 7.38 22.98
C SER A 126 -0.49 8.48 22.78
N LYS A 127 -0.17 9.71 23.18
CA LYS A 127 -1.08 10.86 23.06
C LYS A 127 -0.97 11.58 21.71
N ASP A 128 0.26 11.71 21.22
CA ASP A 128 0.58 12.35 19.96
C ASP A 128 1.76 11.64 19.28
N VAL A 129 1.70 11.54 17.96
CA VAL A 129 2.69 10.84 17.12
C VAL A 129 2.72 11.54 15.77
N GLU A 130 3.91 11.99 15.37
CA GLU A 130 4.14 12.48 14.02
C GLU A 130 4.30 11.29 13.06
N ILE A 131 3.45 11.25 12.04
CA ILE A 131 3.43 10.17 11.05
C ILE A 131 3.76 10.78 9.69
N PRO A 132 5.01 10.67 9.21
CA PRO A 132 5.36 11.19 7.90
C PRO A 132 4.76 10.27 6.83
N PHE A 133 4.10 10.81 5.81
CA PHE A 133 3.40 10.03 4.79
C PHE A 133 4.06 10.20 3.41
N TYR A 134 4.30 9.10 2.72
CA TYR A 134 5.00 9.09 1.43
C TYR A 134 4.27 8.23 0.41
N ILE A 135 4.24 8.74 -0.82
CA ILE A 135 3.72 8.04 -1.98
C ILE A 135 4.84 7.94 -3.00
N HIS A 136 5.18 6.73 -3.38
CA HIS A 136 6.08 6.43 -4.47
C HIS A 136 5.29 5.83 -5.63
N CYS A 137 5.65 6.18 -6.86
CA CYS A 137 4.95 5.71 -8.05
C CYS A 137 5.96 5.35 -9.12
N THR A 138 5.90 4.10 -9.58
CA THR A 138 6.65 3.62 -10.74
C THR A 138 5.69 3.32 -11.89
N ILE A 139 5.99 3.88 -13.07
CA ILE A 139 5.17 3.74 -14.26
C ILE A 139 5.92 2.87 -15.28
N TYR A 140 5.26 1.82 -15.76
CA TYR A 140 5.79 0.87 -16.71
C TYR A 140 5.03 0.96 -18.03
N LYS A 141 5.77 1.10 -19.14
CA LYS A 141 5.22 0.92 -20.49
C LYS A 141 5.20 -0.59 -20.79
N LYS A 142 4.08 -1.09 -21.31
CA LYS A 142 3.94 -2.45 -21.83
C LYS A 142 3.68 -2.44 -23.32
#